data_AF-M0J978-F1
#
_entry.id   AF-M0J978-F1
#
_cell.length_a   1.000
_cell.length_b   1.000
_cell.length_c   1.000
_cell.angle_alpha   90.00
_cell.angle_beta   90.00
_cell.angle_gamma   90.00
#
_symmetry.space_group_name_H-M   'P 1'
#
loop_
_entity.id
_entity.type
_entity.pdbx_description
1 polymer ?
#
loop_
_entity_poly.entity_id
_entity_poly.type
_entity_poly.pdbx_seq_one_letter_code
_entity_poly.pdbx_strand_id
1 'polypeptide(L)'
;MNRRRLSLVGVLLAVLVATAGVAAAAPSENARESSPASAAGQQGPPGELPDRVPEFVSGVHDLVSDFLSGALDGSLGDSLSERANGFSGA
;
A
#
# COMPACT_ATOMS: atom_id res chain seq x y z
N MET A 1 23.74 28.47 14.57
CA MET A 1 23.06 27.53 13.65
C MET A 1 24.02 26.43 13.17
N ASN A 2 24.38 25.56 14.10
CA ASN A 2 24.58 24.10 14.06
C ASN A 2 24.95 23.41 12.72
N ARG A 3 26.18 23.66 12.23
CA ARG A 3 26.82 22.99 11.07
C ARG A 3 26.96 21.46 11.15
N ARG A 4 26.56 20.84 12.27
CA ARG A 4 26.65 19.40 12.52
C ARG A 4 25.44 18.59 12.01
N ARG A 5 24.32 19.24 11.68
CA ARG A 5 23.11 18.55 11.19
C ARG A 5 23.12 18.26 9.68
N LEU A 6 24.07 18.84 8.95
CA LEU A 6 24.12 18.72 7.49
C LEU A 6 24.81 17.43 7.00
N SER A 7 25.56 16.73 7.86
CA SER A 7 26.43 15.63 7.41
C SER A 7 25.81 14.23 7.45
N LEU A 8 24.58 14.07 7.97
CA LEU A 8 23.98 12.74 8.23
C LEU A 8 23.02 12.27 7.12
N VAL A 9 22.65 13.14 6.16
CA VAL A 9 21.68 12.84 5.10
C VAL A 9 22.30 12.11 3.89
N GLY A 10 23.62 12.20 3.68
CA GLY A 10 24.27 11.74 2.45
C GLY A 10 24.53 10.23 2.33
N VAL A 11 24.53 9.47 3.43
CA VAL A 11 25.01 8.08 3.43
C VAL A 11 23.88 7.05 3.18
N LEU A 12 22.62 7.44 3.36
CA LEU A 12 21.49 6.49 3.28
C LEU A 12 20.96 6.27 1.84
N LEU A 13 21.29 7.16 0.90
CA LEU A 13 20.78 7.09 -0.49
C LEU A 13 21.53 6.08 -1.39
N ALA A 14 22.73 5.61 -0.99
CA ALA A 14 23.57 4.77 -1.85
C ALA A 14 23.25 3.26 -1.77
N VAL A 15 22.49 2.81 -0.77
CA VAL A 15 22.22 1.38 -0.54
C VAL A 15 20.99 0.88 -1.32
N LEU A 16 20.13 1.76 -1.84
CA LEU A 16 18.84 1.37 -2.42
C LEU A 16 18.88 0.97 -3.92
N VAL A 17 20.03 1.09 -4.60
CA VAL A 17 20.10 1.02 -6.09
C VAL A 17 20.57 -0.35 -6.65
N ALA A 18 21.00 -1.30 -5.81
CA ALA A 18 21.75 -2.47 -6.31
C ALA A 18 20.96 -3.79 -6.55
N THR A 19 19.63 -3.82 -6.48
CA THR A 19 18.89 -5.11 -6.47
C THR A 19 17.87 -5.30 -7.60
N ALA A 20 18.06 -4.67 -8.76
CA ALA A 20 17.24 -4.92 -9.95
C ALA A 20 17.83 -6.06 -10.82
N GLY A 21 17.40 -7.30 -10.58
CA GLY A 21 17.67 -8.45 -11.44
C GLY A 21 16.68 -8.54 -12.60
N VAL A 22 17.16 -8.71 -13.85
CA VAL A 22 16.33 -8.87 -15.05
C VAL A 22 16.20 -10.35 -15.38
N ALA A 23 14.99 -10.91 -15.28
CA ALA A 23 14.69 -12.27 -15.70
C ALA A 23 14.11 -12.27 -17.13
N ALA A 24 14.90 -12.75 -18.09
CA ALA A 24 14.42 -13.02 -19.44
C ALA A 24 13.72 -14.40 -19.47
N ALA A 25 12.39 -14.41 -19.57
CA ALA A 25 11.62 -15.64 -19.71
C ALA A 25 11.62 -16.09 -21.18
N ALA A 26 12.23 -17.26 -21.46
CA ALA A 26 12.11 -17.92 -22.76
C ALA A 26 10.70 -18.53 -22.94
N PRO A 27 10.12 -18.53 -24.15
CA PRO A 27 8.82 -19.16 -24.38
C PRO A 27 8.94 -20.69 -24.24
N SER A 28 8.09 -21.27 -23.40
CA SER A 28 8.04 -22.70 -23.13
C SER A 28 7.29 -23.44 -24.25
N GLU A 29 7.97 -24.38 -24.90
CA GLU A 29 7.40 -25.34 -25.86
C GLU A 29 6.68 -26.45 -25.10
N ASN A 30 5.55 -26.12 -24.48
CA ASN A 30 4.59 -27.12 -23.98
C ASN A 30 3.24 -26.90 -24.66
N ALA A 31 3.27 -27.04 -25.98
CA ALA A 31 2.08 -27.27 -26.76
C ALA A 31 1.72 -28.76 -26.66
N ARG A 32 0.46 -29.03 -26.32
CA ARG A 32 -0.25 -30.33 -26.38
C ARG A 32 -0.16 -31.18 -25.12
N GLU A 33 -1.01 -30.87 -24.15
CA GLU A 33 -1.89 -31.92 -23.59
C GLU A 33 -3.28 -31.32 -23.42
N SER A 34 -4.22 -31.84 -24.22
CA SER A 34 -5.64 -31.54 -24.15
C SER A 34 -6.18 -31.95 -22.78
N SER A 35 -6.42 -30.98 -21.90
CA SER A 35 -7.24 -31.16 -20.69
C SER A 35 -8.62 -30.53 -20.91
N PRO A 36 -9.71 -31.17 -20.44
CA PRO A 36 -11.07 -30.70 -20.71
C PRO A 36 -11.24 -29.28 -20.18
N ALA A 37 -11.78 -28.40 -21.03
CA ALA A 37 -12.08 -27.00 -20.75
C ALA A 37 -13.24 -26.81 -19.73
N SER A 38 -13.26 -27.61 -18.66
CA SER A 38 -14.29 -27.61 -17.61
C SER A 38 -13.68 -27.39 -16.23
N ALA A 39 -12.82 -26.38 -16.12
CA ALA A 39 -12.41 -25.78 -14.84
C ALA A 39 -11.92 -24.34 -14.99
N ALA A 40 -11.71 -23.85 -16.22
CA ALA A 40 -11.21 -22.51 -16.52
C ALA A 40 -12.18 -21.37 -16.11
N GLY A 41 -13.41 -21.68 -15.71
CA GLY A 41 -14.43 -20.70 -15.32
C GLY A 41 -14.55 -20.42 -13.82
N GLN A 42 -13.79 -21.10 -12.95
CA GLN A 42 -13.93 -20.97 -11.49
C GLN A 42 -12.72 -20.33 -10.80
N GLN A 43 -11.78 -19.79 -11.58
CA GLN A 43 -10.55 -19.17 -11.07
C GLN A 43 -10.60 -17.65 -11.23
N GLY A 44 -11.71 -17.05 -10.81
CA GLY A 44 -11.81 -15.61 -10.60
C GLY A 44 -11.84 -15.31 -9.10
N PRO A 45 -11.43 -14.11 -8.65
CA PRO A 45 -11.88 -13.60 -7.37
C PRO A 45 -13.40 -13.81 -7.25
N PRO A 46 -13.93 -14.05 -6.03
CA PRO A 46 -15.37 -14.21 -5.85
C PRO A 46 -16.12 -13.14 -6.65
N GLY A 47 -17.16 -13.56 -7.38
CA GLY A 47 -17.86 -12.69 -8.34
C GLY A 47 -18.59 -11.50 -7.70
N GLU A 48 -18.61 -11.43 -6.38
CA GLU A 48 -19.11 -10.32 -5.58
C GLU A 48 -17.94 -9.47 -5.09
N LEU A 49 -17.99 -8.17 -5.39
CA LEU A 49 -17.13 -7.20 -4.73
C LEU A 49 -17.64 -6.99 -3.30
N PRO A 50 -16.75 -6.93 -2.29
CA PRO A 50 -17.16 -6.63 -0.93
C PRO A 50 -17.91 -5.30 -0.87
N ASP A 51 -18.75 -5.15 0.15
CA ASP A 51 -19.44 -3.90 0.41
C ASP A 51 -18.44 -2.73 0.56
N ARG A 52 -18.92 -1.52 0.25
CA ARG A 52 -18.09 -0.32 0.34
C ARG A 52 -17.52 -0.20 1.75
N VAL A 53 -16.21 0.07 1.84
CA VAL A 53 -15.58 0.36 3.13
C VAL A 53 -16.33 1.47 3.87
N PRO A 54 -16.56 1.34 5.18
CA PRO A 54 -17.26 2.37 5.95
C PRO A 54 -16.59 3.74 5.83
N GLU A 55 -17.41 4.79 5.85
CA GLU A 55 -16.94 6.18 5.72
C GLU A 55 -15.89 6.55 6.78
N PHE A 56 -15.96 5.89 7.94
CA PHE A 56 -14.94 5.99 8.99
C PHE A 56 -13.52 5.73 8.46
N VAL A 57 -13.33 4.68 7.66
CA VAL A 57 -12.00 4.30 7.13
C VAL A 57 -11.53 5.29 6.07
N SER A 58 -12.43 5.80 5.21
CA SER A 58 -12.12 6.92 4.31
C SER A 58 -11.54 8.10 5.08
N GLY A 59 -12.21 8.48 6.17
CA GLY A 59 -11.75 9.57 7.01
C GLY A 59 -10.41 9.33 7.73
N VAL A 60 -10.04 8.07 8.00
CA VAL A 60 -8.70 7.71 8.49
C VAL A 60 -7.67 7.91 7.38
N HIS A 61 -7.99 7.53 6.14
CA HIS A 61 -7.11 7.72 4.98
C HIS A 61 -6.86 9.20 4.65
N ASP A 62 -7.87 10.06 4.79
CA ASP A 62 -7.70 11.51 4.67
C ASP A 62 -6.70 12.04 5.71
N LEU A 63 -6.85 11.63 6.98
CA LEU A 63 -5.98 12.07 8.07
C LEU A 63 -4.52 11.64 7.86
N VAL A 64 -4.31 10.43 7.35
CA VAL A 64 -2.97 9.93 6.99
C VAL A 64 -2.39 10.72 5.83
N SER A 65 -3.20 11.03 4.80
CA SER A 65 -2.75 11.82 3.65
C SER A 65 -2.37 13.25 4.05
N ASP A 66 -3.14 13.85 4.93
CA ASP A 66 -2.90 15.18 5.49
C ASP A 66 -1.60 15.20 6.33
N PHE A 67 -1.36 14.16 7.13
CA PHE A 67 -0.11 14.00 7.88
C PHE A 67 1.11 13.84 6.96
N LEU A 68 1.00 12.99 5.93
CA LEU A 68 2.08 12.74 4.98
C LEU A 68 2.40 13.95 4.10
N SER A 69 1.40 14.78 3.79
CA SER A 69 1.58 16.03 3.07
C SER A 69 2.06 17.18 3.96
N GLY A 70 2.02 17.01 5.29
CA GLY A 70 2.36 18.02 6.27
C GLY A 70 1.29 19.10 6.45
N ALA A 71 0.07 18.86 5.94
CA ALA A 71 -1.09 19.71 6.14
C ALA A 71 -1.75 19.49 7.52
N LEU A 72 -1.45 18.36 8.18
CA LEU A 72 -2.01 18.04 9.50
C LEU A 72 -1.31 18.84 10.60
N ASP A 73 -2.09 19.65 11.31
CA ASP A 73 -1.66 20.29 12.53
C ASP A 73 -1.57 19.25 13.68
N GLY A 74 -0.35 19.02 14.15
CA GLY A 74 -0.11 18.19 15.34
C GLY A 74 0.19 16.72 15.04
N SER A 75 -0.29 15.83 15.90
CA SER A 75 0.03 14.40 15.86
C SER A 75 -1.12 13.61 15.24
N LEU A 76 -0.80 12.78 14.24
CA LEU A 76 -1.74 11.83 13.64
C LEU A 76 -2.44 10.97 14.69
N GLY A 77 -1.72 10.54 15.73
CA GLY A 77 -2.28 9.67 16.76
C GLY A 77 -3.36 10.34 17.62
N ASP A 78 -3.23 11.65 17.86
CA ASP A 78 -4.20 12.42 18.64
C ASP A 78 -5.50 12.59 17.84
N SER A 79 -5.37 13.08 16.60
CA SER A 79 -6.50 13.26 15.68
C SER A 79 -7.20 11.93 15.34
N LEU A 80 -6.45 10.84 15.23
CA LEU A 80 -7.02 9.50 15.01
C LEU A 80 -7.78 9.01 16.25
N SER A 81 -7.25 9.25 17.45
CA SER A 81 -7.90 8.86 18.70
C SER A 81 -9.21 9.63 18.92
N GLU A 82 -9.22 10.93 18.61
CA GLU A 82 -10.43 11.75 18.67
C GLU A 82 -11.51 11.23 17.71
N ARG A 83 -11.15 10.96 16.45
CA ARG A 83 -12.06 10.38 15.46
C ARG A 83 -12.59 9.00 15.88
N ALA A 84 -11.73 8.14 16.41
CA ALA A 84 -12.12 6.81 16.87
C ALA A 84 -13.09 6.87 18.06
N ASN A 85 -12.87 7.80 18.99
CA ASN A 85 -13.76 8.02 20.13
C ASN A 85 -15.14 8.54 19.67
N GLY A 86 -15.16 9.41 18.64
CA GLY A 86 -16.40 9.88 18.01
C GLY A 86 -17.20 8.77 17.31
N PHE A 87 -16.53 7.75 16.75
CA PHE A 87 -17.20 6.58 16.18
C PHE A 87 -17.76 5.61 17.23
N SER A 88 -17.05 5.43 18.35
CA SER A 88 -17.48 4.51 19.42
C SER A 88 -18.67 5.02 20.25
N GLY A 89 -18.97 6.32 20.17
CA GLY A 89 -20.09 6.95 20.86
C GLY A 89 -21.41 7.00 20.07
N ALA A 90 -21.48 6.33 18.91
CA ALA A 90 -22.67 6.23 18.04
C ALA A 90 -23.44 4.92 18.22
#